data_AF-A0A0M2NGV0-F1
#
_entry.id   AF-A0A0M2NGV0-F1
#
_cell.length_a   1.000
_cell.length_b   1.000
_cell.length_c   1.000
_cell.angle_alpha   90.00
_cell.angle_beta   90.00
_cell.angle_gamma   90.00
#
_symmetry.space_group_name_H-M   'P 1'
#
loop_
_entity.id
_entity.type
_entity.pdbx_description
1 polymer ?
#
loop_
_entity_poly.entity_id
_entity_poly.type
_entity_poly.pdbx_seq_one_letter_code
_entity_poly.pdbx_strand_id
1 'polypeptide(L)'
;MKHEKDLSLSLYYDFYGSFLTEKQAKIFALYYDDDYSLAEIAQEFGISRQGVLDTLKRAQAKLMDMEEKLGLVEKQLSGEK
;
A
#
# COMPACT_ATOMS: atom_id res chain seq x y z
N MET A 1 8.11 8.33 -16.91
CA MET A 1 6.88 8.58 -16.13
C MET A 1 7.20 8.26 -14.69
N LYS A 2 7.39 9.26 -13.83
CA LYS A 2 7.54 9.04 -12.39
C LYS A 2 6.18 8.52 -11.91
N HIS A 3 6.10 7.28 -11.43
CA HIS A 3 4.90 6.82 -10.74
C HIS A 3 4.86 7.58 -9.41
N GLU A 4 4.11 8.67 -9.39
CA GLU A 4 3.83 9.41 -8.16
C GLU A 4 3.05 8.48 -7.21
N LYS A 5 3.41 8.49 -5.93
CA LYS A 5 2.73 7.67 -4.92
C LYS A 5 1.32 8.22 -4.77
N ASP A 6 0.30 7.40 -5.03
CA ASP A 6 -1.07 7.78 -4.71
C ASP A 6 -1.24 7.78 -3.19
N LEU A 7 -1.34 8.99 -2.62
CA LEU A 7 -1.40 9.22 -1.18
C LEU A 7 -2.70 8.69 -0.55
N SER A 8 -3.75 8.46 -1.34
CA SER A 8 -4.98 7.82 -0.83
C SER A 8 -4.71 6.39 -0.35
N LEU A 9 -3.71 5.71 -0.91
CA LEU A 9 -3.37 4.35 -0.53
C LEU A 9 -2.76 4.26 0.88
N SER A 10 -2.02 5.28 1.33
CA SER A 10 -1.54 5.33 2.72
C SER A 10 -2.74 5.40 3.67
N LEU A 11 -3.75 6.22 3.34
CA LEU A 11 -4.97 6.28 4.14
C LEU A 11 -5.76 4.97 4.08
N TYR A 12 -5.88 4.32 2.93
CA TYR A 12 -6.51 2.99 2.84
C TYR A 12 -5.74 1.94 3.63
N TYR A 13 -4.42 2.04 3.69
CA TYR A 13 -3.58 1.15 4.48
C TYR A 13 -3.82 1.29 5.98
N ASP A 14 -4.08 2.50 6.50
CA ASP A 14 -4.43 2.70 7.91
C ASP A 14 -5.72 1.95 8.30
N PHE A 15 -6.68 1.83 7.38
CA PHE A 15 -7.97 1.18 7.63
C PHE A 15 -7.97 -0.31 7.30
N TYR A 16 -7.24 -0.71 6.25
CA TYR A 16 -7.33 -2.05 5.67
C TYR A 16 -5.99 -2.81 5.65
N GLY A 17 -4.92 -2.24 6.19
CA GLY A 17 -3.58 -2.84 6.19
C GLY A 17 -3.51 -4.21 6.87
N SER A 18 -4.38 -4.45 7.86
CA SER A 18 -4.52 -5.75 8.54
C SER A 18 -4.99 -6.89 7.63
N PHE A 19 -5.61 -6.58 6.48
CA PHE A 19 -6.02 -7.57 5.50
C PHE A 19 -4.88 -7.97 4.56
N LEU A 20 -3.78 -7.22 4.52
CA LEU A 20 -2.62 -7.58 3.72
C LEU A 20 -1.88 -8.77 4.35
N THR A 21 -1.16 -9.54 3.53
CA THR A 21 -0.19 -10.49 4.09
C THR A 21 0.95 -9.73 4.76
N GLU A 22 1.64 -10.35 5.70
CA GLU A 22 2.78 -9.72 6.39
C GLU A 22 3.82 -9.16 5.40
N LYS A 23 4.13 -9.93 4.35
CA LYS A 23 5.04 -9.48 3.28
C LYS A 23 4.52 -8.27 2.51
N GLN A 24 3.21 -8.24 2.20
CA GLN A 24 2.59 -7.10 1.52
C GLN A 24 2.60 -5.85 2.40
N ALA A 25 2.18 -5.97 3.65
CA ALA A 25 2.14 -4.88 4.62
C ALA A 25 3.53 -4.27 4.83
N LYS A 26 4.55 -5.12 5.07
CA LYS A 26 5.92 -4.65 5.32
C LYS A 26 6.54 -3.98 4.09
N ILE A 27 6.35 -4.54 2.90
CA ILE A 27 6.83 -3.90 1.65
C ILE A 27 6.07 -2.60 1.37
N PHE A 28 4.77 -2.55 1.67
CA PHE A 28 3.97 -1.34 1.52
C PHE A 28 4.47 -0.23 2.44
N ALA A 29 4.60 -0.49 3.74
CA ALA A 29 5.07 0.48 4.73
C ALA A 29 6.47 1.01 4.41
N LEU A 30 7.41 0.14 4.05
CA LEU A 30 8.74 0.58 3.63
C LEU A 30 8.70 1.53 2.43
N TYR A 31 7.82 1.27 1.47
CA TYR A 31 7.70 2.10 0.27
C TYR A 31 6.92 3.39 0.52
N TYR A 32 5.79 3.35 1.21
CA TYR A 32 4.88 4.48 1.39
C TYR A 32 5.23 5.35 2.58
N ASP A 33 5.68 4.76 3.69
CA ASP A 33 5.86 5.43 4.98
C ASP A 33 7.34 5.71 5.28
N ASP A 34 8.24 4.76 4.98
CA ASP A 34 9.68 4.88 5.28
C ASP A 34 10.52 5.40 4.10
N ASP A 35 9.89 5.74 2.98
CA ASP A 35 10.53 6.27 1.76
C ASP A 35 11.63 5.39 1.13
N TYR A 36 11.63 4.08 1.39
CA TYR A 36 12.57 3.17 0.74
C TYR A 36 12.30 3.10 -0.77
N SER A 37 13.38 3.07 -1.55
CA SER A 37 13.31 2.78 -2.97
C SER A 37 13.01 1.30 -3.23
N LEU A 38 12.51 0.98 -4.42
CA LEU A 38 12.30 -0.41 -4.85
C LEU A 38 13.60 -1.24 -4.82
N ALA A 39 14.76 -0.61 -4.94
CA ALA A 39 16.06 -1.28 -4.89
C ALA A 39 16.45 -1.64 -3.44
N GLU A 40 16.25 -0.74 -2.50
CA GLU A 40 16.49 -0.99 -1.06
C GLU A 40 15.56 -2.10 -0.55
N ILE A 41 14.28 -2.06 -0.91
CA ILE A 41 13.32 -3.12 -0.53
C ILE A 41 13.69 -4.46 -1.19
N ALA A 42 14.11 -4.44 -2.45
CA ALA A 42 14.55 -5.65 -3.15
C ALA A 42 15.74 -6.32 -2.43
N GLN A 43 16.71 -5.51 -1.99
CA GLN A 43 17.85 -5.97 -1.23
C GLN A 43 17.44 -6.54 0.14
N GLU A 44 16.62 -5.82 0.89
CA GLU A 44 16.13 -6.23 2.22
C GLU A 44 15.40 -7.58 2.19
N PHE A 45 14.57 -7.81 1.16
CA PHE A 45 13.76 -9.04 1.03
C PHE A 45 14.41 -10.14 0.18
N GLY A 46 15.60 -9.90 -0.39
CA GLY A 46 16.26 -10.85 -1.28
C GLY A 46 15.45 -11.19 -2.53
N ILE A 47 14.69 -10.23 -3.07
CA ILE A 47 13.85 -10.40 -4.28
C ILE A 47 14.23 -9.40 -5.36
N SER A 48 13.74 -9.58 -6.59
CA SER A 48 13.96 -8.60 -7.66
C SER A 48 13.13 -7.34 -7.44
N ARG A 49 13.57 -6.21 -8.02
CA ARG A 49 12.78 -4.96 -8.08
C ARG A 49 11.39 -5.19 -8.68
N GLN A 50 11.28 -6.09 -9.66
CA GLN A 50 10.00 -6.48 -10.23
C GLN A 50 9.12 -7.22 -9.21
N GLY A 51 9.71 -8.10 -8.39
CA GLY A 51 9.00 -8.78 -7.30
C GLY A 51 8.47 -7.83 -6.23
N VAL A 52 9.22 -6.75 -5.93
CA VAL A 52 8.74 -5.66 -5.05
C VAL A 52 7.54 -4.96 -5.70
N LEU A 53 7.69 -4.53 -6.96
CA LEU A 53 6.62 -3.83 -7.69
C LEU A 53 5.34 -4.66 -7.79
N ASP A 54 5.44 -5.95 -8.09
CA ASP A 54 4.28 -6.85 -8.17
C ASP A 54 3.63 -7.06 -6.80
N THR A 55 4.41 -7.05 -5.72
CA THR A 55 3.88 -7.14 -4.36
C THR A 55 3.15 -5.88 -3.96
N LEU A 56 3.71 -4.70 -4.27
CA LEU A 56 3.04 -3.41 -4.09
C LEU A 56 1.72 -3.37 -4.87
N LYS A 57 1.73 -3.70 -6.16
CA LYS A 57 0.50 -3.72 -6.98
C LYS A 57 -0.60 -4.60 -6.39
N ARG A 58 -0.25 -5.78 -5.88
CA ARG A 58 -1.22 -6.67 -5.20
C ARG A 58 -1.74 -6.08 -3.90
N ALA A 59 -0.88 -5.44 -3.10
CA ALA A 59 -1.29 -4.76 -1.88
C ALA A 59 -2.28 -3.62 -2.21
N GLN A 60 -1.91 -2.75 -3.16
CA GLN A 60 -2.74 -1.64 -3.63
C GLN A 60 -4.11 -2.11 -4.13
N ALA A 61 -4.13 -3.12 -5.01
CA ALA A 61 -5.38 -3.68 -5.52
C ALA A 61 -6.28 -4.20 -4.39
N LYS A 62 -5.69 -4.83 -3.36
CA LYS A 62 -6.45 -5.32 -2.22
C LYS A 62 -7.00 -4.18 -1.36
N LEU A 63 -6.21 -3.14 -1.10
CA LEU A 63 -6.66 -1.96 -0.36
C LEU A 63 -7.81 -1.24 -1.09
N MET A 64 -7.68 -1.05 -2.41
CA MET A 64 -8.73 -0.43 -3.23
C MET A 64 -10.01 -1.27 -3.26
N ASP A 65 -9.90 -2.60 -3.40
CA ASP A 65 -11.05 -3.51 -3.37
C ASP A 65 -11.77 -3.50 -2.00
N MET A 66 -11.02 -3.32 -0.90
CA MET A 66 -11.63 -3.15 0.43
C MET A 66 -12.36 -1.82 0.54
N GLU A 67 -11.78 -0.72 0.06
CA GLU A 67 -12.49 0.57 0.06
C GLU A 67 -13.73 0.53 -0.83
N GLU A 68 -13.67 -0.07 -2.02
CA GLU A 68 -14.83 -0.22 -2.90
C GLU A 68 -15.98 -0.97 -2.21
N LYS A 69 -15.67 -1.99 -1.41
CA LYS A 69 -16.67 -2.82 -0.74
C LYS A 69 -17.18 -2.24 0.58
N LEU A 70 -16.32 -1.59 1.35
CA LEU A 70 -16.62 -1.18 2.72
C LEU A 70 -16.87 0.33 2.85
N GLY A 71 -16.17 1.13 2.04
CA GLY A 71 -16.26 2.58 1.99
C GLY A 71 -15.98 3.25 3.34
N LEU A 72 -15.09 2.67 4.17
CA LEU A 72 -14.85 3.19 5.52
C LEU A 72 -14.11 4.52 5.49
N VAL A 73 -13.19 4.71 4.54
CA VAL A 73 -12.45 5.95 4.43
C VAL A 73 -13.36 7.07 3.96
N GLU A 74 -14.19 6.84 2.93
CA GLU A 74 -15.20 7.81 2.52
C GLU A 74 -16.18 8.16 3.65
N LYS A 75 -16.65 7.16 4.41
CA LYS A 75 -17.54 7.39 5.56
C LYS A 75 -16.88 8.24 6.65
N GLN A 76 -15.60 7.99 6.96
CA GLN A 76 -14.87 8.80 7.92
C GLN A 76 -14.74 10.25 7.45
N LEU A 77 -14.32 10.47 6.21
CA LEU A 77 -14.12 11.81 5.66
C LEU A 77 -15.43 12.60 5.45
N SER A 78 -16.54 11.91 5.20
CA SER A 78 -17.86 12.52 5.06
C SER A 78 -18.56 12.80 6.39
N GLY A 79 -18.24 12.05 7.45
CA GLY A 79 -18.77 12.22 8.80
C GLY A 79 -18.12 13.34 9.62
N GLU A 80 -17.01 13.91 9.16
CA GLU A 80 -16.34 15.07 9.79
C GLU A 80 -16.89 16.44 9.33
N LYS A 81 -18.07 16.47 8.69
CA LYS A 81 -18.77 17.70 8.29
C LYS A 81 -19.81 18.17 9.29
#